data_AF-A0A425WK09-F1
#
_entry.id   AF-A0A425WK09-F1
#
_cell.length_a   1.000
_cell.length_b   1.000
_cell.length_c   1.000
_cell.angle_alpha   90.00
_cell.angle_beta   90.00
_cell.angle_gamma   90.00
#
_symmetry.space_group_name_H-M   'P 1'
#
loop_
_entity.id
_entity.type
_entity.pdbx_description
1 polymer ?
#
loop_
_entity_poly.entity_id
_entity_poly.type
_entity_poly.pdbx_seq_one_letter_code
_entity_poly.pdbx_strand_id
1 'polypeptide(L)'
;MLFLLDVLDEAALRAGGALDFEGTFNALAGALSQIPNLNRLNLIMDDSSYTYVHTNTSEDTLHFRQLADDAIVFSTKPLRGEAEKALWKPVPRNRLIAYHDGHLVRTSVPHGYTFCEAILDLRRKFGDAWPEVLAS
;
A
#
# COMPACT_ATOMS: atom_id res chain seq x y z
N MET A 1 12.58 -1.48 3.78
CA MET A 1 12.73 -2.02 2.42
C MET A 1 13.42 -3.38 2.42
N LEU A 2 14.54 -3.54 3.16
CA LEU A 2 15.27 -4.82 3.32
C LEU A 2 14.34 -6.03 3.56
N PHE A 3 13.40 -5.94 4.50
CA PHE A 3 12.44 -7.02 4.76
C PHE A 3 11.67 -7.53 3.53
N LEU A 4 11.21 -6.64 2.64
CA LEU A 4 10.45 -7.07 1.46
C LEU A 4 11.35 -7.72 0.41
N LEU A 5 12.63 -7.32 0.34
CA LEU A 5 13.61 -8.00 -0.49
C LEU A 5 13.90 -9.39 0.07
N ASP A 6 14.07 -9.52 1.39
CA ASP A 6 14.27 -10.81 2.05
C ASP A 6 13.08 -11.76 1.79
N VAL A 7 11.84 -11.25 1.84
CA VAL A 7 10.64 -12.02 1.48
C VAL A 7 10.70 -12.53 0.03
N LEU A 8 11.11 -11.68 -0.91
CA LEU A 8 11.23 -12.05 -2.31
C LEU A 8 12.35 -13.06 -2.54
N ASP A 9 13.51 -12.86 -1.90
CA ASP A 9 14.65 -13.76 -1.97
C ASP A 9 14.30 -15.14 -1.39
N GLU A 10 13.62 -15.18 -0.24
CA GLU A 10 13.12 -16.44 0.33
C GLU A 10 12.13 -17.14 -0.59
N ALA A 11 11.19 -16.40 -1.19
CA ALA A 11 10.22 -16.98 -2.11
C ALA A 11 10.90 -17.50 -3.39
N ALA A 12 11.89 -16.78 -3.93
CA ALA A 12 12.70 -17.18 -5.08
C ALA A 12 13.47 -18.48 -4.79
N LEU A 13 14.12 -18.56 -3.63
CA LEU A 13 14.83 -19.76 -3.19
C LEU A 13 13.89 -20.98 -3.11
N ARG A 14 12.66 -20.80 -2.61
CA ARG A 14 11.66 -21.88 -2.55
C ARG A 14 11.13 -22.29 -3.93
N ALA A 15 11.07 -21.34 -4.87
CA ALA A 15 10.66 -21.60 -6.24
C ALA A 15 11.78 -22.20 -7.11
N GLY A 16 13.01 -22.31 -6.59
CA GLY A 16 14.16 -22.85 -7.31
C GLY A 16 14.83 -21.84 -8.25
N GLY A 17 14.61 -20.53 -8.06
CA GLY A 17 15.18 -19.49 -8.91
C GLY A 17 14.34 -18.22 -8.96
N ALA A 18 14.43 -17.49 -10.07
CA ALA A 18 13.70 -16.24 -10.25
C ALA A 18 12.18 -16.44 -10.16
N LEU A 19 11.50 -15.52 -9.48
CA LEU A 19 10.04 -15.48 -9.43
C LEU A 19 9.47 -14.90 -10.72
N ASP A 20 8.37 -15.47 -11.18
CA ASP A 20 7.50 -14.81 -12.15
C ASP A 20 6.61 -13.76 -11.45
N PHE A 21 5.72 -13.13 -12.23
CA PHE A 21 4.76 -12.17 -11.69
C PHE A 21 3.88 -12.78 -10.59
N GLU A 22 3.40 -14.01 -10.78
CA GLU A 22 2.51 -14.67 -9.82
C GLU A 22 3.22 -14.92 -8.49
N GLY A 23 4.44 -15.45 -8.54
CA GLY A 23 5.28 -15.68 -7.38
C GLY A 23 5.60 -14.40 -6.63
N THR A 24 6.04 -13.37 -7.36
CA THR A 24 6.37 -12.04 -6.81
C THR A 24 5.14 -11.41 -6.16
N PHE A 25 4.02 -11.37 -6.86
CA PHE A 25 2.78 -10.78 -6.37
C PHE A 25 2.28 -11.49 -5.11
N ASN A 26 2.27 -12.83 -5.11
CA ASN A 26 1.78 -13.61 -3.97
C ASN A 26 2.68 -13.46 -2.74
N ALA A 27 4.00 -13.43 -2.92
CA ALA A 27 4.95 -13.20 -1.84
C ALA A 27 4.74 -11.82 -1.20
N LEU A 28 4.64 -10.76 -2.03
CA LEU A 28 4.40 -9.40 -1.55
C LEU A 28 3.03 -9.26 -0.88
N ALA A 29 1.96 -9.78 -1.49
CA ALA A 29 0.62 -9.73 -0.92
C ALA A 29 0.54 -10.47 0.43
N GLY A 30 1.21 -11.62 0.54
CA GLY A 30 1.34 -12.37 1.79
C GLY A 30 2.01 -11.54 2.88
N ALA A 31 3.15 -10.93 2.58
CA ALA A 31 3.88 -10.07 3.52
C ALA A 31 3.04 -8.85 3.95
N LEU A 32 2.44 -8.16 2.98
CA LEU A 32 1.60 -6.98 3.20
C LEU A 32 0.27 -7.30 3.88
N SER A 33 -0.10 -8.56 4.02
CA SER A 33 -1.23 -8.94 4.87
C SER A 33 -0.91 -8.87 6.36
N GLN A 34 0.38 -8.86 6.75
CA GLN A 34 0.83 -8.95 8.16
C GLN A 34 1.54 -7.69 8.65
N ILE A 35 2.47 -7.14 7.85
CA ILE A 35 3.29 -5.97 8.20
C ILE A 35 2.45 -4.75 8.66
N PRO A 36 1.29 -4.43 8.05
CA PRO A 36 0.55 -3.22 8.39
C PRO A 36 -0.12 -3.27 9.78
N ASN A 37 -0.06 -4.40 10.49
CA ASN A 37 -0.57 -4.49 11.85
C ASN A 37 0.16 -3.48 12.75
N LEU A 38 -0.60 -2.53 13.32
CA LEU A 38 -0.11 -1.41 14.13
C LEU A 38 0.91 -0.48 13.45
N ASN A 39 1.10 -0.59 12.13
CA ASN A 39 2.06 0.22 11.38
C ASN A 39 1.36 1.01 10.28
N ARG A 40 1.78 2.27 10.10
CA ARG A 40 1.45 3.04 8.90
C ARG A 40 2.30 2.53 7.75
N LEU A 41 1.67 2.05 6.69
CA LEU A 41 2.36 1.52 5.52
C LEU A 41 1.73 2.09 4.24
N ASN A 42 2.47 3.00 3.62
CA ASN A 42 2.26 3.43 2.24
C ASN A 42 3.49 3.02 1.45
N LEU A 43 3.29 2.35 0.32
CA LEU A 43 4.36 1.74 -0.45
C LEU A 43 4.12 1.95 -1.94
N ILE A 44 5.17 2.33 -2.65
CA ILE A 44 5.28 2.26 -4.11
C ILE A 44 6.59 1.53 -4.37
N MET A 45 6.54 0.41 -5.07
CA MET A 45 7.71 -0.35 -5.52
C MET A 45 7.61 -0.53 -7.02
N ASP A 46 8.75 -0.56 -7.69
CA ASP A 46 8.83 -0.84 -9.11
C ASP A 46 9.94 -1.86 -9.34
N ASP A 47 9.62 -2.95 -10.03
CA ASP A 47 10.59 -4.01 -10.37
C ASP A 47 11.07 -3.92 -11.83
N SER A 48 10.90 -2.76 -12.48
CA SER A 48 11.06 -2.47 -13.91
C SER A 48 10.02 -3.07 -14.85
N SER A 49 9.22 -4.05 -14.40
CA SER A 49 8.12 -4.63 -15.18
C SER A 49 6.76 -4.21 -14.62
N TYR A 50 6.61 -4.18 -13.31
CA TYR A 50 5.39 -3.86 -12.60
C TYR A 50 5.65 -2.83 -11.51
N THR A 51 4.70 -1.91 -11.37
CA THR A 51 4.62 -1.00 -10.23
C THR A 51 3.61 -1.55 -9.22
N TYR A 52 4.05 -1.80 -7.99
CA TYR A 52 3.23 -2.27 -6.88
C TYR A 52 2.92 -1.12 -5.92
N VAL A 53 1.65 -0.95 -5.59
CA VAL A 53 1.18 0.15 -4.74
C VAL A 53 0.31 -0.40 -3.60
N HIS A 54 0.51 0.15 -2.40
CA HIS A 54 -0.25 -0.17 -1.21
C HIS A 54 -0.39 1.05 -0.29
N THR A 55 -1.54 1.17 0.38
CA THR A 55 -1.76 2.12 1.47
C THR A 55 -2.72 1.52 2.48
N ASN A 56 -2.52 1.80 3.77
CA ASN A 56 -3.42 1.35 4.83
C ASN A 56 -3.99 2.47 5.72
N THR A 57 -3.89 3.74 5.33
CA THR A 57 -4.33 4.85 6.19
C THR A 57 -5.84 5.06 6.21
N SER A 58 -6.41 5.50 7.33
CA SER A 58 -7.82 5.88 7.45
C SER A 58 -8.17 7.11 6.60
N GLU A 59 -7.20 8.02 6.45
CA GLU A 59 -7.28 9.18 5.56
C GLU A 59 -6.74 8.83 4.17
N ASP A 60 -7.20 9.54 3.15
CA ASP A 60 -6.66 9.42 1.79
C ASP A 60 -5.30 10.12 1.72
N THR A 61 -4.22 9.37 1.94
CA THR A 61 -2.85 9.90 1.96
C THR A 61 -2.00 9.47 0.76
N LEU A 62 -2.59 8.69 -0.16
CA LEU A 62 -1.97 8.27 -1.40
C LEU A 62 -3.00 8.33 -2.52
N HIS A 63 -2.62 8.98 -3.61
CA HIS A 63 -3.49 9.28 -4.73
C HIS A 63 -2.82 8.83 -6.01
N PHE A 64 -3.64 8.58 -7.03
CA PHE A 64 -3.17 8.31 -8.38
C PHE A 64 -3.92 9.15 -9.41
N ARG A 65 -3.30 9.33 -10.56
CA ARG A 65 -3.92 9.94 -11.74
C ARG A 65 -3.40 9.28 -13.00
N GLN A 66 -4.30 9.01 -13.93
CA GLN A 66 -3.94 8.63 -15.30
C GLN A 66 -3.50 9.88 -16.07
N LEU A 67 -2.31 9.85 -16.66
CA LEU A 67 -1.77 10.94 -17.49
C LEU A 67 -2.02 10.71 -18.98
N ALA A 68 -1.92 9.45 -19.41
CA ALA A 68 -2.21 8.92 -20.73
C ALA A 68 -2.62 7.45 -20.58
N ASP A 69 -3.03 6.78 -21.66
CA ASP A 69 -3.49 5.39 -21.57
C ASP A 69 -2.43 4.47 -20.93
N ASP A 70 -1.14 4.67 -21.24
CA ASP A 70 0.00 3.89 -20.76
C ASP A 70 0.75 4.49 -19.56
N ALA A 71 0.27 5.61 -19.00
CA ALA A 71 1.00 6.38 -18.00
C ALA A 71 0.14 6.71 -16.78
N ILE A 72 0.58 6.24 -15.61
CA ILE A 72 -0.02 6.54 -14.31
C ILE A 72 0.99 7.22 -13.39
N VAL A 73 0.53 8.16 -12.59
CA VAL A 73 1.34 8.80 -11.54
C VAL A 73 0.72 8.57 -10.18
N PHE A 74 1.56 8.29 -9.18
CA PHE A 74 1.17 8.19 -7.79
C PHE A 74 1.81 9.32 -6.98
N SER A 75 1.07 9.86 -6.01
CA SER A 75 1.59 10.90 -5.13
C SER A 75 0.85 10.92 -3.80
N THR A 76 1.56 11.29 -2.74
CA THR A 76 0.95 11.46 -1.41
C THR A 76 0.01 12.67 -1.35
N LYS A 77 0.15 13.61 -2.29
CA LYS A 77 -0.76 14.74 -2.49
C LYS A 77 -0.97 14.98 -3.98
N PRO A 78 -2.19 15.37 -4.43
CA PRO A 78 -2.42 15.83 -5.79
C PRO A 78 -1.34 16.82 -6.25
N LEU A 79 -0.66 16.51 -7.35
CA LEU A 79 0.33 17.43 -7.94
C LEU A 79 -0.42 18.41 -8.85
N ARG A 80 0.06 19.68 -8.87
CA ARG A 80 -0.48 20.84 -9.63
C ARG A 80 -1.65 21.59 -8.96
N GLY A 81 -2.17 22.62 -9.63
CA GLY A 81 -3.13 23.59 -9.09
C GLY A 81 -4.56 23.04 -8.91
N GLU A 82 -5.43 23.81 -8.25
CA GLU A 82 -6.80 23.43 -7.86
C GLU A 82 -7.63 22.79 -8.99
N ALA A 83 -7.50 23.28 -10.22
CA ALA A 83 -8.25 22.76 -11.37
C ALA A 83 -7.95 21.28 -11.67
N GLU A 84 -6.76 20.79 -11.32
CA GLU A 84 -6.34 19.41 -11.60
C GLU A 84 -6.59 18.48 -10.41
N LYS A 85 -6.96 18.99 -9.22
CA LYS A 85 -7.22 18.16 -8.03
C LYS A 85 -8.34 17.15 -8.25
N ALA A 86 -9.39 17.53 -8.98
CA ALA A 86 -10.52 16.66 -9.28
C ALA A 86 -10.16 15.44 -10.14
N LEU A 87 -8.99 15.46 -10.79
CA LEU A 87 -8.49 14.36 -11.62
C LEU A 87 -7.74 13.30 -10.81
N TRP A 88 -7.38 13.60 -9.57
CA TRP A 88 -6.70 12.66 -8.68
C TRP A 88 -7.73 11.82 -7.93
N LYS A 89 -7.49 10.51 -7.91
CA LYS A 89 -8.32 9.54 -7.20
C LYS A 89 -7.52 8.96 -6.03
N PRO A 90 -8.15 8.65 -4.89
CA PRO A 90 -7.46 7.95 -3.82
C PRO A 90 -7.10 6.54 -4.26
N VAL A 91 -5.92 6.06 -3.85
CA VAL A 91 -5.52 4.67 -4.07
C VAL A 91 -6.41 3.75 -3.21
N PRO A 92 -6.98 2.66 -3.77
CA PRO A 92 -7.73 1.69 -2.98
C PRO A 92 -6.91 1.11 -1.84
N ARG A 93 -7.47 1.16 -0.63
CA ARG A 93 -6.72 0.88 0.61
C ARG A 93 -6.72 -0.61 0.98
N ASN A 94 -5.80 -0.95 1.89
CA ASN A 94 -5.65 -2.24 2.56
C ASN A 94 -5.40 -3.43 1.64
N ARG A 95 -4.87 -3.19 0.44
CA ARG A 95 -4.60 -4.22 -0.55
C ARG A 95 -3.37 -3.86 -1.37
N LEU A 96 -2.68 -4.87 -1.86
CA LEU A 96 -1.63 -4.69 -2.86
C LEU A 96 -2.28 -4.55 -4.24
N ILE A 97 -1.81 -3.59 -5.03
CA ILE A 97 -2.24 -3.38 -6.41
C ILE A 97 -1.00 -3.40 -7.30
N ALA A 98 -1.03 -4.19 -8.36
CA ALA A 98 0.02 -4.21 -9.38
C ALA A 98 -0.46 -3.52 -10.65
N TYR A 99 0.40 -2.68 -11.20
CA TYR A 99 0.22 -1.99 -12.47
C TYR A 99 1.31 -2.40 -13.46
N HIS A 100 0.98 -2.45 -14.74
CA HIS A 100 1.89 -2.66 -15.86
C HIS A 100 1.53 -1.65 -16.95
N ASP A 101 2.50 -0.88 -17.43
CA ASP A 101 2.30 0.17 -18.44
C ASP A 101 1.08 1.05 -18.14
N GLY A 102 0.98 1.54 -16.90
CA GLY A 102 -0.12 2.41 -16.46
C GLY A 102 -1.47 1.72 -16.21
N HIS A 103 -1.60 0.42 -16.49
CA HIS A 103 -2.85 -0.33 -16.36
C HIS A 103 -2.86 -1.21 -15.11
N LEU A 104 -4.02 -1.29 -14.43
CA LEU A 104 -4.20 -2.21 -13.32
C LEU A 104 -4.20 -3.65 -13.83
N VAL A 105 -3.31 -4.48 -13.30
CA VAL A 105 -3.15 -5.90 -13.66
C VAL A 105 -3.83 -6.79 -12.62
N ARG A 106 -3.57 -6.53 -11.33
CA ARG A 106 -4.07 -7.38 -10.24
C ARG A 106 -4.27 -6.59 -8.95
N THR A 107 -5.24 -7.01 -8.16
CA THR A 107 -5.41 -6.57 -6.77
C THR A 107 -5.44 -7.77 -5.83
N SER A 108 -4.88 -7.62 -4.63
CA SER A 108 -5.03 -8.62 -3.58
C SER A 108 -6.40 -8.48 -2.89
N VAL A 109 -6.76 -9.51 -2.12
CA VAL A 109 -7.84 -9.39 -1.14
C VAL A 109 -7.44 -8.33 -0.10
N PRO A 110 -8.38 -7.49 0.37
CA PRO A 110 -8.12 -6.57 1.46
C PRO A 110 -7.74 -7.28 2.75
N HIS A 111 -6.75 -6.74 3.45
CA HIS A 111 -6.48 -7.09 4.85
C HIS A 111 -7.27 -6.19 5.81
N GLY A 112 -7.37 -6.60 7.08
CA GLY A 112 -8.13 -5.86 8.10
C GLY A 112 -7.40 -4.67 8.75
N TYR A 113 -6.09 -4.54 8.53
CA TYR A 113 -5.28 -3.56 9.24
C TYR A 113 -5.34 -2.14 8.65
N THR A 114 -6.25 -1.31 9.16
CA THR A 114 -6.29 0.14 8.86
C THR A 114 -5.53 0.93 9.93
N PHE A 115 -4.59 1.76 9.52
CA PHE A 115 -3.88 2.69 10.38
C PHE A 115 -4.68 3.98 10.59
N CYS A 116 -5.01 4.28 11.85
CA CYS A 116 -5.79 5.45 12.25
C CYS A 116 -4.94 6.37 13.14
N GLU A 117 -4.59 7.55 12.64
CA GLU A 117 -3.80 8.56 13.38
C GLU A 117 -4.52 8.98 14.68
N ALA A 118 -5.86 9.09 14.66
CA ALA A 118 -6.63 9.45 15.86
C ALA A 118 -6.48 8.41 16.98
N ILE A 119 -6.43 7.12 16.65
CA ILE A 119 -6.17 6.04 17.62
C ILE A 119 -4.74 6.13 18.15
N LEU A 120 -3.77 6.45 17.29
CA LEU A 120 -2.39 6.66 17.72
C LEU A 120 -2.27 7.84 18.69
N ASP A 121 -2.96 8.95 18.40
CA ASP A 121 -2.98 10.13 19.27
C ASP A 121 -3.62 9.83 20.63
N LEU A 122 -4.71 9.06 20.65
CA LEU A 122 -5.33 8.60 21.89
C LEU A 122 -4.37 7.71 22.69
N ARG A 123 -3.70 6.75 22.05
CA ARG A 123 -2.66 5.92 22.69
C ARG A 123 -1.52 6.75 23.27
N ARG A 124 -1.06 7.79 22.56
CA ARG A 124 -0.01 8.69 23.05
C ARG A 124 -0.45 9.49 24.27
N LYS A 125 -1.73 9.88 24.33
CA LYS A 125 -2.27 10.68 25.44
C LYS A 125 -2.64 9.86 26.67
N PHE A 126 -3.20 8.66 26.46
CA PHE A 126 -3.83 7.87 27.52
C PHE A 126 -3.13 6.53 27.78
N GLY A 127 -2.06 6.20 27.05
CA GLY A 127 -1.39 4.90 27.16
C GLY A 127 -2.36 3.76 26.83
N ASP A 128 -2.24 2.64 27.55
CA ASP A 128 -3.09 1.45 27.33
C ASP A 128 -4.56 1.64 27.79
N ALA A 129 -4.88 2.73 28.51
CA ALA A 129 -6.25 3.05 28.93
C ALA A 129 -7.10 3.71 27.82
N TRP A 130 -6.51 3.99 26.64
CA TRP A 130 -7.21 4.61 25.52
C TRP A 130 -8.53 3.92 25.08
N PRO A 131 -8.72 2.58 25.20
CA PRO A 131 -9.99 1.96 24.82
C PRO A 131 -11.14 2.38 25.72
N GLU A 132 -10.87 2.62 27.00
CA GLU A 132 -11.88 3.02 28.00
C GLU A 132 -12.41 4.43 27.72
N VAL A 133 -11.55 5.30 27.19
CA VAL A 133 -11.91 6.68 26.78
C VAL A 133 -12.88 6.71 25.59
N LEU A 134 -12.89 5.68 24.75
CA LEU A 134 -13.85 5.57 23.64
C LEU A 134 -15.17 4.93 24.05
N ALA A 135 -15.22 4.29 25.22
CA ALA A 135 -16.40 3.59 25.74
C ALA A 135 -17.24 4.45 26.70
N SER A 136 -16.73 5.61 27.13
CA SER A 136 -17.39 6.61 27.97
C SER A 136 -18.06 7.71 27.14
#